data_AF-I7M0A2-F1
#
_entry.id   AF-I7M0A2-F1
#
_cell.length_a   1.000
_cell.length_b   1.000
_cell.length_c   1.000
_cell.angle_alpha   90.00
_cell.angle_beta   90.00
_cell.angle_gamma   90.00
#
_symmetry.space_group_name_H-M   'P 1'
#
loop_
_entity.id
_entity.type
_entity.pdbx_description
1 polymer ?
#
loop_
_entity_poly.entity_id
_entity_poly.type
_entity_poly.pdbx_seq_one_letter_code
_entity_poly.pdbx_strand_id
1 'polypeptide(L)'
;MGCVGGKQSKNYMCTSKDSQTASNLQQEKASQMISSLLEIANNLEDLYTNILQENTQIPEKYALLHPSEFLQKLRETDQFMEEDIDRIEQQFNHLFKKLSVIINQASLMLFDYKQSNLISEEKKNILLTFIMLYESTCQKFINYYNQRSLEKSVKTTNSKIISQDMLSQNQQSRSQNQIASTQLFYRKDHQK
;
A
#
# COMPACT_ATOMS: atom_id res chain seq x y z
N MET A 1 -53.98 11.03 64.38
CA MET A 1 -53.50 12.17 63.58
C MET A 1 -52.02 11.93 63.32
N GLY A 2 -51.51 11.57 62.15
CA GLY A 2 -51.95 11.87 60.80
C GLY A 2 -51.10 13.00 60.23
N CYS A 3 -49.93 12.69 59.66
CA CYS A 3 -49.37 13.39 58.50
C CYS A 3 -48.13 12.64 57.96
N VAL A 4 -48.32 12.10 56.77
CA VAL A 4 -47.35 11.40 55.93
C VAL A 4 -46.51 12.46 55.20
N GLY A 5 -45.19 12.42 55.35
CA GLY A 5 -44.26 13.27 54.62
C GLY A 5 -43.57 12.49 53.49
N GLY A 6 -44.32 12.13 52.45
CA GLY A 6 -43.77 11.58 51.22
C GLY A 6 -42.92 12.64 50.51
N LYS A 7 -41.60 12.43 50.43
CA LYS A 7 -40.74 13.17 49.50
C LYS A 7 -40.57 12.34 48.24
N GLN A 8 -41.25 12.84 47.21
CA GLN A 8 -41.23 12.36 45.84
C GLN A 8 -39.81 12.25 45.27
N SER A 9 -39.66 11.19 44.48
CA SER A 9 -38.59 10.90 43.54
C SER A 9 -38.16 12.12 42.72
N LYS A 10 -36.86 12.47 42.78
CA LYS A 10 -36.22 13.22 41.70
C LYS A 10 -35.94 12.25 40.56
N ASN A 11 -36.71 12.40 39.49
CA ASN A 11 -36.47 11.77 38.19
C ASN A 11 -35.06 12.11 37.69
N TYR A 12 -34.16 11.12 37.72
CA TYR A 12 -33.01 11.09 36.82
C TYR A 12 -33.49 10.65 35.46
N MET A 13 -34.05 11.58 34.69
CA MET A 13 -34.51 11.31 33.33
C MET A 13 -33.99 12.41 32.41
N CYS A 14 -32.68 12.35 32.12
CA CYS A 14 -32.08 13.04 30.99
C CYS A 14 -30.72 12.41 30.65
N THR A 15 -30.72 11.22 30.06
CA THR A 15 -29.51 10.59 29.47
C THR A 15 -29.81 9.80 28.17
N SER A 16 -31.08 9.60 27.80
CA SER A 16 -31.42 8.75 26.64
C SER A 16 -31.21 9.40 25.28
N LYS A 17 -31.39 10.72 25.16
CA LYS A 17 -31.24 11.43 23.87
C LYS A 17 -29.78 11.52 23.41
N ASP A 18 -28.85 11.80 24.32
CA ASP A 18 -27.43 11.89 24.01
C ASP A 18 -26.83 10.52 23.62
N SER A 19 -27.27 9.46 24.29
CA SER A 19 -26.86 8.08 23.98
C SER A 19 -27.37 7.59 22.62
N GLN A 20 -28.61 7.94 22.24
CA GLN A 20 -29.16 7.60 20.93
C GLN A 20 -28.46 8.35 19.79
N THR A 21 -28.09 9.61 20.03
CA THR A 21 -27.42 10.45 19.02
C THR A 21 -25.98 9.98 18.79
N ALA A 22 -25.26 9.63 19.87
CA ALA A 22 -23.94 9.02 19.78
C ALA A 22 -23.96 7.64 19.10
N SER A 23 -24.97 6.81 19.40
CA SER A 23 -25.16 5.51 18.73
C SER A 23 -25.39 5.67 17.23
N ASN A 24 -26.27 6.59 16.81
CA ASN A 24 -26.57 6.80 15.40
C ASN A 24 -25.34 7.27 14.62
N LEU A 25 -24.54 8.18 15.19
CA LEU A 25 -23.32 8.68 14.57
C LEU A 25 -22.29 7.56 14.35
N GLN A 26 -22.09 6.68 15.34
CA GLN A 26 -21.15 5.57 15.23
C GLN A 26 -21.64 4.51 14.22
N GLN A 27 -22.94 4.25 14.19
CA GLN A 27 -23.56 3.37 13.19
C GLN A 27 -23.36 3.88 11.77
N GLU A 28 -23.56 5.18 11.55
CA GLU A 28 -23.36 5.81 10.24
C GLU A 28 -21.90 5.77 9.82
N LYS A 29 -20.97 6.09 10.72
CA LYS A 29 -19.54 6.01 10.46
C LYS A 29 -19.09 4.59 10.14
N ALA A 30 -19.59 3.59 10.87
CA ALA A 30 -19.33 2.18 10.56
C ALA A 30 -19.87 1.79 9.18
N SER A 31 -21.07 2.23 8.81
CA SER A 31 -21.63 2.01 7.46
C SER A 31 -20.77 2.64 6.37
N GLN A 32 -20.32 3.88 6.55
CA GLN A 32 -19.43 4.56 5.59
C GLN A 32 -18.11 3.80 5.41
N MET A 33 -17.50 3.34 6.51
CA MET A 33 -16.29 2.52 6.43
C MET A 33 -16.53 1.21 5.66
N ILE A 34 -17.63 0.51 5.94
CA ILE A 34 -18.00 -0.73 5.21
C ILE A 34 -18.18 -0.45 3.72
N SER A 35 -18.89 0.62 3.35
CA SER A 35 -19.05 1.01 1.95
C SER A 35 -17.71 1.28 1.27
N SER A 36 -16.79 2.00 1.91
CA SER A 36 -15.45 2.23 1.37
C SER A 36 -14.61 0.96 1.27
N LEU A 37 -14.74 0.03 2.22
CA LEU A 37 -14.06 -1.27 2.17
C LEU A 37 -14.55 -2.12 0.99
N LEU A 38 -15.86 -2.15 0.76
CA LEU A 38 -16.47 -2.85 -0.37
C LEU A 38 -16.05 -2.23 -1.71
N GLU A 39 -16.01 -0.89 -1.80
CA GLU A 39 -15.52 -0.20 -3.00
C GLU A 39 -14.07 -0.58 -3.32
N ILE A 40 -13.19 -0.66 -2.31
CA ILE A 40 -11.81 -1.11 -2.51
C ILE A 40 -11.75 -2.57 -2.95
N ALA A 41 -12.59 -3.44 -2.37
CA ALA A 41 -12.67 -4.85 -2.76
C ALA A 41 -13.08 -5.00 -4.23
N ASN A 42 -14.10 -4.26 -4.67
CA ASN A 42 -14.53 -4.26 -6.07
C ASN A 42 -13.41 -3.76 -7.00
N ASN A 43 -12.72 -2.67 -6.64
CA ASN A 43 -11.59 -2.17 -7.44
C ASN A 43 -10.43 -3.19 -7.53
N LEU A 44 -10.21 -4.01 -6.50
CA LEU A 44 -9.23 -5.09 -6.54
C LEU A 44 -9.69 -6.21 -7.47
N GLU A 45 -10.96 -6.61 -7.38
CA GLU A 45 -11.55 -7.63 -8.26
C GLU A 45 -11.49 -7.20 -9.73
N ASP A 46 -11.83 -5.93 -10.02
CA ASP A 46 -11.76 -5.35 -11.36
C ASP A 46 -10.32 -5.37 -11.89
N LEU A 47 -9.33 -5.07 -11.04
CA LEU A 47 -7.92 -5.11 -11.42
C LEU A 47 -7.50 -6.52 -11.84
N TYR A 48 -7.84 -7.54 -11.04
CA TYR A 48 -7.58 -8.94 -11.42
C TYR A 48 -8.29 -9.32 -12.71
N THR A 49 -9.57 -8.98 -12.82
CA THR A 49 -10.42 -9.34 -13.95
C THR A 49 -9.91 -8.73 -15.25
N ASN A 50 -9.58 -7.44 -15.25
CA ASN A 50 -9.05 -6.76 -16.44
C ASN A 50 -7.76 -7.40 -16.93
N ILE A 51 -6.82 -7.71 -16.01
CA ILE A 51 -5.54 -8.34 -16.37
C ILE A 51 -5.77 -9.72 -17.01
N LEU A 52 -6.66 -10.53 -16.43
CA LEU A 52 -6.95 -11.88 -16.91
C LEU A 52 -7.74 -11.87 -18.23
N GLN A 53 -8.70 -10.96 -18.40
CA GLN A 53 -9.53 -10.87 -19.60
C GLN A 53 -8.77 -10.29 -20.79
N GLU A 54 -7.91 -9.30 -20.56
CA GLU A 54 -7.06 -8.73 -21.62
C GLU A 54 -6.02 -9.73 -22.13
N ASN A 55 -5.77 -10.83 -21.39
CA ASN A 55 -4.70 -11.78 -21.68
C ASN A 55 -5.20 -13.23 -21.57
N THR A 56 -5.81 -13.73 -22.65
CA THR A 56 -6.42 -15.06 -22.73
C THR A 56 -5.49 -16.26 -22.52
N GLN A 57 -4.17 -16.03 -22.43
CA GLN A 57 -3.18 -17.08 -22.17
C GLN A 57 -2.80 -17.16 -20.68
N ILE A 58 -3.24 -16.21 -19.84
CA ILE A 58 -3.04 -16.31 -18.41
C ILE A 58 -3.98 -17.39 -17.86
N PRO A 59 -3.47 -18.37 -17.10
CA PRO A 59 -4.33 -19.37 -16.48
C PRO A 59 -5.36 -18.75 -15.54
N GLU A 60 -6.64 -19.10 -15.68
CA GLU A 60 -7.74 -18.60 -14.81
C GLU A 60 -7.46 -18.84 -13.32
N LYS A 61 -6.75 -19.93 -12.99
CA LYS A 61 -6.33 -20.23 -11.61
C LYS A 61 -5.49 -19.12 -10.95
N TYR A 62 -4.90 -18.21 -11.73
CA TYR A 62 -4.15 -17.08 -11.20
C TYR A 62 -5.05 -16.05 -10.50
N ALA A 63 -6.36 -16.03 -10.79
CA ALA A 63 -7.34 -15.21 -10.07
C ALA A 63 -7.39 -15.51 -8.57
N LEU A 64 -7.00 -16.72 -8.16
CA LEU A 64 -7.03 -17.17 -6.77
C LEU A 64 -5.70 -16.89 -6.04
N LEU A 65 -4.68 -16.40 -6.74
CA LEU A 65 -3.38 -16.14 -6.14
C LEU A 65 -3.39 -14.84 -5.34
N HIS A 66 -2.66 -14.85 -4.23
CA HIS A 66 -2.38 -13.62 -3.51
C HIS A 66 -1.66 -12.61 -4.41
N PRO A 67 -1.85 -11.30 -4.22
CA PRO A 67 -1.35 -10.27 -5.13
C PRO A 67 0.15 -10.35 -5.43
N SER A 68 0.98 -10.70 -4.42
CA SER A 68 2.42 -10.86 -4.62
C SER A 68 2.76 -12.07 -5.48
N GLU A 69 2.08 -13.20 -5.28
CA GLU A 69 2.26 -14.44 -6.05
C GLU A 69 1.74 -14.27 -7.47
N PHE A 70 0.59 -13.60 -7.62
CA PHE A 70 0.03 -13.23 -8.90
C PHE A 70 1.04 -12.43 -9.73
N LEU A 71 1.61 -11.35 -9.18
CA LEU A 71 2.64 -10.57 -9.87
C LEU A 71 3.90 -11.37 -10.19
N GLN A 72 4.33 -12.28 -9.31
CA GLN A 72 5.46 -13.17 -9.62
C GLN A 72 5.14 -14.06 -10.82
N LYS A 73 3.95 -14.64 -10.86
CA LYS A 73 3.51 -15.45 -11.98
C LYS A 73 3.34 -14.67 -13.27
N LEU A 74 2.93 -13.41 -13.22
CA LEU A 74 2.91 -12.54 -14.41
C LEU A 74 4.33 -12.27 -14.95
N ARG A 75 5.35 -12.21 -14.09
CA ARG A 75 6.75 -12.04 -14.54
C ARG A 75 7.35 -13.30 -15.15
N GLU A 76 6.81 -14.46 -14.80
CA GLU A 76 7.19 -15.74 -15.39
C GLU A 76 6.58 -15.92 -16.79
N THR A 77 5.60 -15.09 -17.19
CA THR A 77 5.03 -15.12 -18.53
C THR A 77 5.72 -14.12 -19.44
N ASP A 78 5.94 -14.48 -20.71
CA ASP A 78 6.49 -13.59 -21.73
C ASP A 78 5.45 -12.57 -22.26
N GLN A 79 4.30 -12.42 -21.57
CA GLN A 79 3.17 -11.63 -22.03
C GLN A 79 3.19 -10.17 -21.56
N PHE A 80 3.88 -9.90 -20.46
CA PHE A 80 3.92 -8.57 -19.88
C PHE A 80 5.35 -8.05 -19.88
N MET A 81 5.50 -6.79 -20.28
CA MET A 81 6.73 -6.06 -20.06
C MET A 81 6.85 -5.72 -18.57
N GLU A 82 8.08 -5.62 -18.07
CA GLU A 82 8.31 -5.30 -16.65
C GLU A 82 7.67 -3.96 -16.25
N GLU A 83 7.60 -2.99 -17.18
CA GLU A 83 6.93 -1.71 -16.96
C GLU A 83 5.41 -1.85 -16.72
N ASP A 84 4.76 -2.80 -17.39
CA ASP A 84 3.32 -3.04 -17.23
C ASP A 84 3.05 -3.68 -15.86
N ILE A 85 3.89 -4.65 -15.49
CA ILE A 85 3.82 -5.29 -14.17
C ILE A 85 4.07 -4.27 -13.06
N ASP A 86 4.98 -3.32 -13.27
CA ASP A 86 5.24 -2.22 -12.35
C ASP A 86 4.04 -1.28 -12.17
N ARG A 87 3.29 -1.01 -13.25
CA ARG A 87 2.04 -0.23 -13.17
C ARG A 87 0.97 -0.97 -12.37
N ILE A 88 0.80 -2.26 -12.63
CA ILE A 88 -0.14 -3.11 -11.88
C ILE A 88 0.25 -3.15 -10.40
N GLU A 89 1.54 -3.33 -10.11
CA GLU A 89 2.07 -3.35 -8.75
C GLU A 89 1.82 -2.02 -8.01
N GLN A 90 1.94 -0.88 -8.69
CA GLN A 90 1.59 0.43 -8.14
C GLN A 90 0.09 0.57 -7.84
N GLN A 91 -0.77 0.06 -8.73
CA GLN A 91 -2.23 0.06 -8.52
C GLN A 91 -2.63 -0.76 -7.30
N PHE A 92 -2.08 -1.99 -7.14
CA PHE A 92 -2.27 -2.79 -5.93
C PHE A 92 -1.81 -2.05 -4.67
N ASN A 93 -0.61 -1.46 -4.69
CA ASN A 93 -0.08 -0.73 -3.54
C ASN A 93 -0.97 0.47 -3.15
N HIS A 94 -1.49 1.20 -4.14
CA HIS A 94 -2.42 2.31 -3.89
C HIS A 94 -3.70 1.85 -3.19
N LEU A 95 -4.31 0.76 -3.69
CA LEU A 95 -5.51 0.19 -3.09
C LEU A 95 -5.25 -0.32 -1.67
N PHE A 96 -4.14 -1.03 -1.42
CA PHE A 96 -3.82 -1.54 -0.09
C PHE A 96 -3.44 -0.45 0.92
N LYS A 97 -2.88 0.68 0.47
CA LYS A 97 -2.68 1.85 1.34
C LYS A 97 -3.99 2.47 1.77
N LYS A 98 -4.95 2.64 0.84
CA LYS A 98 -6.31 3.10 1.18
C LYS A 98 -6.98 2.15 2.16
N LEU A 99 -6.88 0.85 1.92
CA LEU A 99 -7.41 -0.19 2.80
C LEU A 99 -6.83 -0.08 4.21
N SER A 100 -5.50 0.05 4.32
CA SER A 100 -4.79 0.20 5.60
C SER A 100 -5.34 1.36 6.45
N VAL A 101 -5.61 2.51 5.83
CA VAL A 101 -6.14 3.68 6.55
C VAL A 101 -7.52 3.37 7.14
N ILE A 102 -8.41 2.74 6.37
CA ILE A 102 -9.78 2.42 6.83
C ILE A 102 -9.74 1.31 7.88
N ILE A 103 -8.90 0.29 7.71
CA ILE A 103 -8.70 -0.79 8.66
C ILE A 103 -8.20 -0.29 10.01
N ASN A 104 -7.26 0.66 10.02
CA ASN A 104 -6.79 1.28 11.25
C ASN A 104 -7.93 2.02 11.97
N GLN A 105 -8.77 2.74 11.24
CA GLN A 105 -9.94 3.43 11.81
C GLN A 105 -10.99 2.45 12.34
N ALA A 106 -11.28 1.37 11.60
CA ALA A 106 -12.19 0.32 12.01
C ALA A 106 -11.69 -0.39 13.27
N SER A 107 -10.39 -0.67 13.35
CA SER A 107 -9.76 -1.29 14.53
C SER A 107 -9.92 -0.41 15.76
N LEU A 108 -9.60 0.88 15.65
CA LEU A 108 -9.80 1.83 16.76
C LEU A 108 -11.25 1.88 17.21
N MET A 109 -12.19 1.86 16.27
CA MET A 109 -13.62 1.90 16.57
C MET A 109 -14.11 0.61 17.26
N LEU A 110 -13.62 -0.56 16.84
CA LEU A 110 -14.04 -1.86 17.39
C LEU A 110 -13.41 -2.18 18.74
N PHE A 111 -12.16 -1.78 18.96
CA PHE A 111 -11.40 -2.11 20.17
C PHE A 111 -11.45 -1.02 21.24
N ASP A 112 -12.00 0.17 20.93
CA ASP A 112 -12.39 1.14 21.95
C ASP A 112 -13.70 0.67 22.63
N TYR A 113 -13.58 0.20 23.88
CA TYR A 113 -14.68 -0.31 24.70
C TYR A 113 -15.87 0.67 24.83
N LYS A 114 -15.63 1.98 24.68
CA LYS A 114 -16.70 2.99 24.72
C LYS A 114 -17.50 3.07 23.41
N GLN A 115 -16.88 2.71 22.28
CA GLN A 115 -17.48 2.82 20.94
C GLN A 115 -18.02 1.48 20.44
N SER A 116 -17.40 0.37 20.85
CA SER A 116 -17.78 -0.97 20.39
C SER A 116 -19.23 -1.33 20.71
N ASN A 117 -19.75 -0.92 21.88
CA ASN A 117 -21.14 -1.20 22.28
C ASN A 117 -22.19 -0.40 21.50
N LEU A 118 -21.78 0.59 20.69
CA LEU A 118 -22.67 1.45 19.92
C LEU A 118 -22.89 0.96 18.48
N ILE A 119 -22.15 -0.06 18.06
CA ILE A 119 -22.16 -0.62 16.70
C ILE A 119 -22.90 -1.95 16.72
N SER A 120 -23.64 -2.26 15.65
CA SER A 120 -24.38 -3.52 15.56
C SER A 120 -23.40 -4.68 15.36
N GLU A 121 -23.74 -5.85 15.91
CA GLU A 121 -22.92 -7.07 15.76
C GLU A 121 -22.64 -7.42 14.30
N GLU A 122 -23.62 -7.23 13.41
CA GLU A 122 -23.45 -7.42 11.97
C GLU A 122 -22.30 -6.58 11.41
N LYS A 123 -22.27 -5.27 11.69
CA LYS A 123 -21.22 -4.38 11.22
C LYS A 123 -19.87 -4.71 11.83
N LYS A 124 -19.85 -5.11 13.12
CA LYS A 124 -18.61 -5.59 13.75
C LYS A 124 -18.04 -6.79 13.03
N ASN A 125 -18.87 -7.77 12.70
CA ASN A 125 -18.45 -8.99 12.01
C ASN A 125 -17.89 -8.68 10.62
N ILE A 126 -18.54 -7.78 9.87
CA ILE A 126 -18.04 -7.34 8.56
C ILE A 126 -16.67 -6.67 8.71
N LEU A 127 -16.55 -5.69 9.62
CA LEU A 127 -15.30 -4.96 9.84
C LEU A 127 -14.17 -5.89 10.32
N LEU A 128 -14.46 -6.83 11.23
CA LEU A 128 -13.50 -7.85 11.68
C LEU A 128 -13.03 -8.75 10.54
N THR A 129 -13.93 -9.15 9.64
CA THR A 129 -13.57 -9.93 8.45
C THR A 129 -12.57 -9.19 7.58
N PHE A 130 -12.82 -7.91 7.31
CA PHE A 130 -11.89 -7.07 6.55
C PHE A 130 -10.54 -6.88 7.25
N ILE A 131 -10.52 -6.73 8.59
CA ILE A 131 -9.27 -6.65 9.37
C ILE A 131 -8.46 -7.94 9.21
N MET A 132 -9.08 -9.11 9.38
CA MET A 132 -8.39 -10.39 9.23
C MET A 132 -7.83 -10.58 7.80
N LEU A 133 -8.60 -10.24 6.78
CA LEU A 133 -8.16 -10.30 5.37
C LEU A 133 -6.98 -9.35 5.10
N TYR A 134 -6.99 -8.16 5.71
CA TYR A 134 -5.89 -7.21 5.59
C TYR A 134 -4.59 -7.77 6.19
N GLU A 135 -4.66 -8.36 7.39
CA GLU A 135 -3.51 -8.96 8.05
C GLU A 135 -2.96 -10.18 7.30
N SER A 136 -3.84 -11.05 6.76
CA SER A 136 -3.40 -12.27 6.09
C SER A 136 -2.81 -12.05 4.69
N THR A 137 -3.24 -10.98 4.00
CA THR A 137 -2.98 -10.78 2.56
C THR A 137 -2.25 -9.47 2.27
N CYS A 138 -2.78 -8.34 2.76
CA CYS A 138 -2.30 -7.02 2.34
C CYS A 138 -0.95 -6.68 2.98
N GLN A 139 -0.73 -7.05 4.24
CA GLN A 139 0.57 -6.86 4.90
C GLN A 139 1.69 -7.63 4.18
N LYS A 140 1.42 -8.87 3.74
CA LYS A 140 2.39 -9.66 2.96
C LYS A 140 2.76 -8.95 1.66
N PHE A 141 1.77 -8.42 0.95
CA PHE A 141 2.01 -7.64 -0.26
C PHE A 141 2.84 -6.38 0.01
N ILE A 142 2.50 -5.59 1.03
CA ILE A 142 3.22 -4.35 1.35
C ILE A 142 4.69 -4.64 1.66
N ASN A 143 4.97 -5.70 2.41
CA ASN A 143 6.34 -6.13 2.70
C ASN A 143 7.08 -6.53 1.43
N TYR A 144 6.45 -7.33 0.56
CA TYR A 144 6.97 -7.68 -0.76
C TYR A 144 7.28 -6.43 -1.60
N TYR A 145 6.35 -5.48 -1.69
CA TYR A 145 6.51 -4.24 -2.46
C TYR A 145 7.70 -3.40 -1.95
N ASN A 146 7.80 -3.23 -0.63
CA ASN A 146 8.86 -2.45 -0.02
C ASN A 146 10.24 -3.09 -0.26
N GLN A 147 10.34 -4.41 -0.11
CA GLN A 147 11.58 -5.14 -0.40
C GLN A 147 12.00 -4.95 -1.87
N ARG A 148 11.05 -5.11 -2.80
CA ARG A 148 11.32 -4.95 -4.24
C ARG A 148 11.74 -3.53 -4.61
N SER A 149 11.08 -2.53 -4.05
CA SER A 149 11.42 -1.11 -4.25
C SER A 149 12.85 -0.81 -3.79
N LEU A 150 13.25 -1.36 -2.64
CA LEU A 150 14.62 -1.30 -2.13
C LEU A 150 15.62 -1.95 -3.10
N GLU A 151 15.34 -3.16 -3.58
CA GLU A 151 16.20 -3.86 -4.54
C GLU A 151 16.42 -3.07 -5.84
N LYS A 152 15.36 -2.45 -6.37
CA LYS A 152 15.45 -1.58 -7.56
C LYS A 152 16.32 -0.35 -7.30
N SER A 153 16.16 0.27 -6.13
CA SER A 153 16.97 1.43 -5.73
C SER A 153 18.46 1.07 -5.62
N VAL A 154 18.78 -0.08 -5.02
CA VAL A 154 20.17 -0.57 -4.89
C VAL A 154 20.77 -0.88 -6.27
N LYS A 155 20.03 -1.57 -7.15
CA LYS A 155 20.48 -1.84 -8.54
C LYS A 155 20.75 -0.55 -9.32
N THR A 156 19.90 0.47 -9.15
CA THR A 156 20.06 1.79 -9.80
C THR A 156 21.26 2.54 -9.23
N THR A 157 21.52 2.44 -7.94
CA THR A 157 22.68 3.08 -7.30
C THR A 157 23.97 2.41 -7.77
N ASN A 158 24.01 1.07 -7.79
CA ASN A 158 25.16 0.33 -8.27
C ASN A 158 25.42 0.57 -9.76
N SER A 159 24.38 0.65 -10.60
CA SER A 159 24.55 0.96 -12.03
C SER A 159 25.06 2.39 -12.27
N LYS A 160 24.61 3.36 -11.46
CA LYS A 160 25.14 4.74 -11.49
C LYS A 160 26.60 4.80 -11.05
N ILE A 161 26.99 4.09 -9.98
CA ILE A 161 28.39 4.01 -9.52
C ILE A 161 29.27 3.39 -10.62
N ILE A 162 28.85 2.27 -11.21
CA ILE A 162 29.58 1.62 -12.31
C ILE A 162 29.69 2.54 -13.54
N SER A 163 28.62 3.27 -13.87
CA SER A 163 28.62 4.22 -15.00
C SER A 163 29.53 5.42 -14.73
N GLN A 164 29.60 5.89 -13.48
CA GLN A 164 30.44 7.00 -13.05
C GLN A 164 31.92 6.60 -13.01
N ASP A 165 32.24 5.36 -12.61
CA ASP A 165 33.59 4.80 -12.68
C ASP A 165 34.04 4.59 -14.13
N MET A 166 33.16 4.08 -15.01
CA MET A 166 33.43 3.95 -16.45
C MET A 166 33.66 5.31 -17.13
N LEU A 167 32.88 6.34 -16.79
CA LEU A 167 33.07 7.70 -17.28
C LEU A 167 34.38 8.32 -16.77
N SER A 168 34.75 8.05 -15.52
CA SER A 168 36.01 8.52 -14.92
C SER A 168 37.24 7.85 -15.54
N GLN A 169 37.16 6.55 -15.85
CA GLN A 169 38.23 5.83 -16.56
C GLN A 169 38.39 6.30 -18.01
N ASN A 170 37.28 6.64 -18.70
CA ASN A 170 37.34 7.21 -20.05
C ASN A 170 37.91 8.65 -20.06
N GLN A 171 37.68 9.43 -19.01
CA GLN A 171 38.30 10.75 -18.88
C GLN A 171 39.80 10.66 -18.56
N GLN A 172 40.23 9.76 -17.67
CA GLN A 172 41.67 9.54 -17.43
C GLN A 172 42.42 9.03 -18.67
N SER A 173 41.77 8.18 -19.48
CA SER A 173 42.33 7.70 -20.76
C SER A 173 42.47 8.83 -21.79
N ARG A 174 41.54 9.79 -21.81
CA ARG A 174 41.64 11.01 -22.64
C ARG A 174 42.71 11.98 -22.13
N SER A 175 42.89 12.11 -20.82
CA SER A 175 43.96 12.93 -20.22
C SER A 175 45.35 12.38 -20.54
N GLN A 176 45.52 11.06 -20.58
CA GLN A 176 46.80 10.44 -20.94
C GLN A 176 47.13 10.58 -22.44
N ASN A 177 46.13 10.56 -23.33
CA ASN A 177 46.36 10.78 -24.76
C ASN A 177 46.66 12.25 -25.15
N GLN A 178 46.29 13.23 -24.33
CA GLN A 178 46.69 14.64 -24.53
C GLN A 178 48.12 14.93 -24.02
N ILE A 179 48.61 14.20 -23.02
CA ILE A 179 50.00 14.35 -22.54
C ILE A 179 50.99 13.75 -23.55
N ALA A 180 50.64 12.62 -24.19
CA ALA A 180 51.49 11.98 -25.19
C ALA A 180 51.66 12.81 -26.48
N SER A 181 50.66 13.60 -26.88
CA SER A 181 50.72 14.45 -28.08
C SER A 181 51.43 15.80 -27.83
N THR A 182 51.58 16.22 -26.58
CA THR A 182 52.30 17.47 -26.25
C THR A 182 53.82 17.26 -26.12
N GLN A 183 54.29 16.03 -25.81
CA GLN A 183 55.73 15.74 -25.72
C GLN A 183 56.44 15.53 -27.08
N LEU A 184 55.68 15.36 -28.17
CA LEU A 184 56.25 15.21 -29.52
C LEU A 184 56.63 16.55 -30.18
N PHE A 185 56.21 17.69 -29.62
CA PHE A 185 56.53 19.01 -30.16
C PHE A 185 57.73 19.72 -29.52
N TYR A 186 58.26 19.22 -28.39
CA TYR A 186 59.37 19.85 -27.67
C TYR A 186 60.75 19.22 -27.91
N ARG A 187 60.87 18.28 -28.87
CA ARG A 187 62.10 17.55 -29.15
C ARG A 187 62.68 17.84 -30.54
N LYS A 188 62.65 19.12 -30.98
CA LYS A 188 63.29 19.54 -32.24
C LYS A 188 64.21 20.77 -32.18
N ASP A 189 64.38 21.44 -31.03
CA ASP A 189 65.16 22.69 -30.97
C ASP A 189 66.48 22.62 -30.17
N HIS A 190 66.93 21.45 -29.76
CA HIS A 190 68.22 21.32 -29.06
C HIS A 190 69.10 20.19 -29.63
N GLN A 191 69.55 20.37 -30.88
CA GLN A 191 70.82 19.81 -31.34
C GLN A 191 71.50 20.81 -32.29
N LYS A 192 72.45 21.57 -31.75
CA LYS A 192 73.58 22.16 -32.49
C LYS A 192 74.84 21.88 -31.69
#